data_AF-A0A935M338-F1
#
_entry.id   AF-A0A935M338-F1
#
_cell.length_a   1.000
_cell.length_b   1.000
_cell.length_c   1.000
_cell.angle_alpha   90.00
_cell.angle_beta   90.00
_cell.angle_gamma   90.00
#
_symmetry.space_group_name_H-M   'P 1'
#
loop_
_entity.id
_entity.type
_entity.pdbx_description
1 polymer ?
#
loop_
_entity_poly.entity_id
_entity_poly.type
_entity_poly.pdbx_seq_one_letter_code
_entity_poly.pdbx_strand_id
1 'polypeptide(L)'
;MRTGPVAFLLAMAIAGVASAEPIVVGDQLAVRDSNVERPTRGMTMTAVEARFGTPADRHAAVGKPPITRWDYGDFSVFFEFDRVVHAVALH
;
A
#
# COMPACT_ATOMS: atom_id res chain seq x y z
N MET A 1 -54.91 9.89 -55.33
CA MET A 1 -53.96 8.76 -55.49
C MET A 1 -52.89 8.98 -54.42
N ARG A 2 -52.97 8.51 -53.16
CA ARG A 2 -53.03 7.14 -52.60
C ARG A 2 -51.95 6.20 -53.16
N THR A 3 -50.84 6.04 -52.41
CA THR A 3 -50.06 4.80 -52.15
C THR A 3 -48.83 5.13 -51.26
N GLY A 4 -48.67 4.43 -50.12
CA GLY A 4 -47.40 4.33 -49.34
C GLY A 4 -46.70 2.98 -49.65
N PRO A 5 -45.95 2.33 -48.74
CA PRO A 5 -45.15 2.78 -47.58
C PRO A 5 -43.74 2.09 -47.50
N VAL A 6 -42.96 2.40 -46.45
CA VAL A 6 -41.86 1.61 -45.80
C VAL A 6 -40.55 1.31 -46.56
N ALA A 7 -39.42 1.51 -45.84
CA ALA A 7 -38.24 0.62 -45.74
C ALA A 7 -36.89 1.27 -46.09
N PHE A 8 -36.17 1.77 -45.08
CA PHE A 8 -34.72 1.56 -45.04
C PHE A 8 -34.20 1.54 -43.59
N LEU A 9 -34.06 0.31 -43.09
CA LEU A 9 -32.92 -0.20 -42.32
C LEU A 9 -32.40 0.60 -41.11
N LEU A 10 -32.90 0.18 -39.94
CA LEU A 10 -32.13 -0.37 -38.81
C LEU A 10 -30.59 -0.22 -38.87
N ALA A 11 -30.04 0.54 -37.92
CA ALA A 11 -28.74 0.24 -37.32
C ALA A 11 -28.75 0.63 -35.83
N MET A 12 -28.92 -0.39 -34.99
CA MET A 12 -28.66 -0.34 -33.54
C MET A 12 -27.26 0.19 -33.27
N ALA A 13 -27.14 1.22 -32.44
CA ALA A 13 -25.93 1.49 -31.66
C ALA A 13 -26.31 1.48 -30.18
N ILE A 14 -26.60 0.28 -29.66
CA ILE A 14 -26.66 0.09 -28.21
C ILE A 14 -25.21 0.11 -27.75
N ALA A 15 -24.74 1.26 -27.27
CA ALA A 15 -23.46 1.37 -26.62
C ALA A 15 -23.52 0.50 -25.34
N GLY A 16 -22.86 -0.66 -25.39
CA GLY A 16 -22.70 -1.51 -24.22
C GLY A 16 -22.00 -0.71 -23.13
N VAL A 17 -22.71 -0.46 -22.03
CA VAL A 17 -22.12 0.14 -20.83
C VAL A 17 -21.25 -0.95 -20.21
N ALA A 18 -19.95 -0.95 -20.52
CA ALA A 18 -18.99 -1.82 -19.89
C ALA A 18 -18.90 -1.43 -18.41
N SER A 19 -19.53 -2.21 -17.54
CA SER A 19 -19.35 -2.10 -16.09
C SER A 19 -18.11 -2.91 -15.72
N ALA A 20 -17.01 -2.23 -15.41
CA ALA A 20 -15.86 -2.89 -14.83
C ALA A 20 -16.16 -3.12 -13.34
N GLU A 21 -16.40 -4.38 -12.97
CA GLU A 21 -16.45 -4.76 -11.55
C GLU A 21 -15.03 -4.66 -10.99
N PRO A 22 -14.78 -3.79 -9.99
CA PRO A 22 -13.52 -3.81 -9.29
C PRO A 22 -13.39 -5.17 -8.61
N ILE A 23 -12.35 -5.93 -8.98
CA ILE A 23 -11.93 -7.08 -8.20
C ILE A 23 -11.50 -6.54 -6.84
N VAL A 24 -12.38 -6.69 -5.86
CA VAL A 24 -12.02 -6.60 -4.46
C VAL A 24 -11.18 -7.84 -4.20
N VAL A 25 -9.88 -7.74 -4.47
CA VAL A 25 -8.92 -8.61 -3.79
C VAL A 25 -9.24 -8.39 -2.32
N GLY A 26 -9.71 -9.43 -1.65
CA GLY A 26 -9.92 -9.42 -0.21
C GLY A 26 -8.56 -9.19 0.43
N ASP A 27 -8.16 -7.93 0.48
CA ASP A 27 -6.96 -7.43 1.13
C ASP A 27 -7.26 -7.45 2.63
N GLN A 28 -7.47 -8.65 3.16
CA GLN A 28 -7.13 -8.96 4.54
C GLN A 28 -5.61 -8.98 4.70
N LEU A 29 -4.93 -7.96 4.17
CA LEU A 29 -3.72 -7.41 4.73
C LEU A 29 -4.12 -6.17 5.55
N ALA A 30 -5.24 -6.26 6.27
CA ALA A 30 -5.32 -5.62 7.58
C ALA A 30 -4.17 -6.22 8.40
N VAL A 31 -2.97 -5.63 8.24
CA VAL A 31 -1.87 -5.72 9.19
C VAL A 31 -2.56 -5.66 10.53
N ARG A 32 -2.63 -6.80 11.25
CA ARG A 32 -3.39 -6.90 12.50
C ARG A 32 -3.01 -5.67 13.30
N ASP A 33 -3.96 -4.76 13.51
CA ASP A 33 -3.70 -3.46 14.13
C ASP A 33 -3.20 -3.75 15.54
N SER A 34 -1.90 -3.93 15.63
CA SER A 34 -1.19 -4.05 16.86
C SER A 34 -1.23 -2.62 17.38
N ASN A 35 -1.82 -2.41 18.55
CA ASN A 35 -1.97 -1.08 19.18
C ASN A 35 -0.62 -0.42 19.56
N VAL A 36 0.49 -0.93 19.00
CA VAL A 36 1.84 -0.44 19.18
C VAL A 36 2.07 0.70 18.20
N GLU A 37 2.34 1.89 18.73
CA GLU A 37 2.76 3.04 17.94
C GLU A 37 4.08 2.71 17.21
N ARG A 38 4.13 2.97 15.90
CA ARG A 38 5.28 2.63 15.05
C ARG A 38 5.70 3.82 14.19
N PRO A 39 6.99 3.88 13.78
CA PRO A 39 7.46 4.85 12.81
C PRO A 39 6.66 4.80 11.51
N THR A 40 6.34 5.98 10.97
CA THR A 40 5.73 6.08 9.65
C THR A 40 6.80 5.97 8.56
N ARG A 41 6.40 5.48 7.38
CA ARG A 41 7.29 5.37 6.21
C ARG A 41 7.86 6.75 5.85
N GLY A 42 9.15 6.82 5.55
CA GLY A 42 9.89 8.05 5.18
C GLY A 42 10.46 8.85 6.35
N MET A 43 10.13 8.50 7.60
CA MET A 43 10.76 9.09 8.80
C MET A 43 12.28 8.84 8.78
N THR A 44 13.08 9.80 9.24
CA THR A 44 14.54 9.63 9.32
C THR A 44 14.93 8.79 10.53
N MET A 45 16.08 8.11 10.48
CA MET A 45 16.66 7.43 11.65
C MET A 45 16.72 8.34 12.88
N THR A 46 17.17 9.59 12.72
CA THR A 46 17.21 10.58 13.81
C THR A 46 15.83 10.89 14.37
N ALA A 47 14.82 11.03 13.52
CA ALA A 47 13.46 11.31 13.97
C ALA A 47 12.85 10.08 14.67
N VAL A 48 13.14 8.86 14.20
CA VAL A 48 12.75 7.62 14.89
C VAL A 48 13.38 7.58 16.28
N GLU A 49 14.70 7.78 16.38
CA GLU A 49 15.38 7.77 17.68
C GLU A 49 14.88 8.89 18.61
N ALA A 50 14.56 10.06 18.08
CA ALA A 50 13.99 11.16 18.87
C ALA A 50 12.58 10.87 19.41
N ARG A 51 11.76 10.10 18.67
CA ARG A 51 10.36 9.80 19.06
C ARG A 51 10.24 8.53 19.90
N PHE A 52 11.02 7.49 19.58
CA PHE A 52 10.91 6.15 20.17
C PHE A 52 12.07 5.83 21.11
N GLY A 53 13.09 6.69 21.20
CA GLY A 53 14.30 6.46 21.97
C GLY A 53 15.34 5.62 21.22
N THR A 54 16.41 5.27 21.93
CA THR A 54 17.47 4.41 21.39
C THR A 54 16.96 2.98 21.22
N PRO A 55 17.18 2.34 20.06
CA PRO A 55 16.77 0.95 19.85
C PRO A 55 17.52 -0.02 20.76
N ALA A 56 16.89 -1.16 21.05
CA ALA A 56 17.50 -2.25 21.82
C ALA A 56 18.63 -2.93 21.05
N ASP A 57 18.48 -3.07 19.73
CA ASP A 57 19.52 -3.63 18.85
C ASP A 57 19.57 -2.87 17.51
N ARG A 58 20.77 -2.74 16.95
CA ARG A 58 21.03 -2.15 15.62
C ARG A 58 21.78 -3.17 14.78
N HIS A 59 21.10 -3.74 13.80
CA HIS A 59 21.71 -4.68 12.86
C HIS A 59 22.51 -3.93 11.79
N ALA A 60 23.61 -4.53 11.35
CA ALA A 60 24.40 -3.98 10.25
C ALA A 60 23.59 -3.92 8.95
N ALA A 61 23.86 -2.92 8.12
CA ALA A 61 23.22 -2.78 6.83
C ALA A 61 23.60 -3.94 5.89
N VAL A 62 22.61 -4.47 5.16
CA VAL A 62 22.81 -5.53 4.16
C VAL A 62 22.26 -5.12 2.79
N GLY A 63 22.90 -5.59 1.71
CA GLY A 63 22.42 -5.43 0.33
C GLY A 63 22.73 -4.08 -0.34
N LYS A 64 22.17 -3.91 -1.54
CA LYS A 64 22.17 -2.67 -2.35
C LYS A 64 20.77 -2.51 -2.98
N PRO A 65 19.99 -1.49 -2.61
CA PRO A 65 20.29 -0.44 -1.64
C PRO A 65 20.47 -1.00 -0.21
N PRO A 66 21.21 -0.30 0.68
CA PRO A 66 21.50 -0.81 2.01
C PRO A 66 20.26 -0.80 2.88
N ILE A 67 19.90 -1.95 3.45
CA ILE A 67 18.80 -2.08 4.41
C ILE A 67 19.35 -2.28 5.81
N THR A 68 19.01 -1.37 6.73
CA THR A 68 19.34 -1.44 8.16
C THR A 68 18.09 -1.81 8.94
N ARG A 69 18.21 -2.69 9.94
CA ARG A 69 17.11 -2.99 10.88
C ARG A 69 17.48 -2.51 12.27
N TRP A 70 16.59 -1.80 12.93
CA TRP A 70 16.65 -1.55 14.37
C TRP A 70 15.49 -2.26 15.07
N ASP A 71 15.79 -2.85 16.22
CA ASP A 71 14.78 -3.53 17.05
C ASP A 71 14.47 -2.69 18.29
N TYR A 72 13.19 -2.51 18.55
CA TYR A 72 12.62 -1.96 19.76
C TYR A 72 11.87 -3.07 20.51
N GLY A 73 11.46 -2.81 21.75
CA GLY A 73 10.76 -3.81 22.57
C GLY A 73 9.50 -4.37 21.89
N ASP A 74 8.71 -3.51 21.27
CA ASP A 74 7.39 -3.86 20.73
C ASP A 74 7.34 -3.91 19.19
N PHE A 75 8.41 -3.50 18.49
CA PHE A 75 8.47 -3.49 17.03
C PHE A 75 9.90 -3.49 16.48
N SER A 76 10.04 -3.93 15.24
CA SER A 76 11.26 -3.73 14.44
C SER A 76 11.01 -2.72 13.34
N VAL A 77 11.97 -1.85 13.07
CA VAL A 77 11.91 -0.86 11.98
C VAL A 77 13.06 -1.08 11.00
N PHE A 78 12.74 -0.98 9.72
CA PHE A 78 13.65 -1.19 8.60
C PHE A 78 13.85 0.13 7.87
N PHE A 79 15.11 0.44 7.59
CA PHE A 79 15.53 1.65 6.90
C PHE A 79 16.25 1.29 5.61
N GLU A 80 15.96 2.04 4.55
CA GLU A 80 16.85 2.15 3.39
C GLU A 80 17.61 3.47 3.52
N PHE A 81 18.95 3.42 3.51
CA PHE A 81 19.78 4.55 3.92
C PHE A 81 19.36 5.08 5.31
N ASP A 82 18.89 6.33 5.41
CA ASP A 82 18.41 6.95 6.64
C ASP A 82 16.88 6.93 6.80
N ARG A 83 16.13 6.33 5.86
CA ARG A 83 14.67 6.49 5.77
C ARG A 83 13.91 5.21 6.06
N VAL A 84 12.87 5.30 6.88
CA VAL A 84 11.98 4.16 7.18
C VAL A 84 11.32 3.66 5.90
N VAL A 85 11.50 2.39 5.59
CA VAL A 85 10.77 1.69 4.54
C VAL A 85 9.66 0.79 5.10
N HIS A 86 9.84 0.26 6.31
CA HIS A 86 8.83 -0.58 6.95
C HIS A 86 8.99 -0.65 8.47
N ALA A 87 7.91 -0.92 9.19
CA ALA A 87 7.93 -1.19 10.62
C ALA A 87 6.95 -2.32 10.95
N VAL A 88 7.38 -3.31 11.73
CA VAL A 88 6.63 -4.54 12.02
C VAL A 88 6.46 -4.65 13.53
N ALA A 89 5.21 -4.78 14.00
CA ALA A 89 4.94 -5.03 15.40
C ALA A 89 5.32 -6.46 15.80
N LEU A 90 5.92 -6.62 16.98
CA LEU A 90 6.18 -7.90 17.61
C LEU A 90 4.86 -8.39 18.26
N HIS A 91 4.52 -9.67 18.08
CA HIS A 91 3.30 -10.28 18.64
C HIS A 91 3.59 -10.97 19.98
#